data_AF-A0A6N3CSY9-F1
#
_entry.id   AF-A0A6N3CSY9-F1
#
_cell.length_a   1.000
_cell.length_b   1.000
_cell.length_c   1.000
_cell.angle_alpha   90.00
_cell.angle_beta   90.00
_cell.angle_gamma   90.00
#
_symmetry.space_group_name_H-M   'P 1'
#
loop_
_entity.id
_entity.type
_entity.pdbx_description
1 polymer ?
#
loop_
_entity_poly.entity_id
_entity_poly.type
_entity_poly.pdbx_seq_one_letter_code
_entity_poly.pdbx_strand_id
1 'polypeptide(L)' 'MKNKACIIGICGGSGSGKSTVTKKLIDLIGKDNVSIIEQDSYYKDQ' A
#
# COMPACT_ATOMS: atom_id res chain seq x y z
N MET A 1 -6.63 -5.32 24.82
CA MET A 1 -7.34 -5.53 23.53
C MET A 1 -6.30 -5.78 22.46
N LYS A 2 -6.40 -6.86 21.66
CA LYS A 2 -5.47 -7.08 20.54
C LYS A 2 -5.85 -6.12 19.40
N ASN A 3 -5.02 -5.11 19.14
CA ASN A 3 -5.12 -4.35 17.90
C ASN A 3 -4.78 -5.29 16.75
N LYS A 4 -5.80 -5.67 15.99
CA LYS A 4 -5.65 -6.53 14.81
C LYS A 4 -5.35 -5.62 13.63
N ALA A 5 -4.17 -5.75 13.04
CA ALA A 5 -3.85 -5.04 11.81
C ALA A 5 -4.72 -5.54 10.65
N CYS A 6 -5.22 -4.63 9.82
CA CYS A 6 -5.87 -4.95 8.55
C CYS A 6 -4.82 -4.91 7.43
N ILE A 7 -4.79 -5.94 6.58
CA ILE A 7 -3.86 -6.02 5.44
C ILE A 7 -4.66 -5.85 4.16
N ILE A 8 -4.25 -4.90 3.32
CA ILE A 8 -4.88 -4.61 2.02
C ILE A 8 -3.84 -4.81 0.93
N GLY A 9 -4.11 -5.75 0.01
CA GLY A 9 -3.31 -5.93 -1.20
C GLY A 9 -3.86 -5.09 -2.36
N ILE A 10 -3.03 -4.27 -2.98
CA ILE A 10 -3.40 -3.47 -4.16
C ILE A 10 -2.69 -4.05 -5.37
N CYS A 11 -3.45 -4.75 -6.22
CA CYS A 11 -2.93 -5.47 -7.39
C CYS A 11 -3.34 -4.78 -8.71
N GLY A 12 -2.66 -5.12 -9.81
CA GLY A 12 -2.97 -4.63 -11.15
C GLY A 12 -1.74 -4.41 -12.04
N GLY A 13 -1.94 -4.27 -13.34
CA GLY A 13 -0.88 -4.03 -14.32
C GLY A 13 -0.18 -2.67 -14.15
N SER A 14 0.89 -2.44 -14.90
CA SER A 14 1.52 -1.11 -14.97
C SER A 14 0.51 -0.08 -15.49
N GLY A 15 0.54 1.15 -14.94
CA GLY A 15 -0.38 2.22 -15.32
C GLY A 15 -1.83 2.08 -14.83
N SER A 16 -2.20 1.01 -14.10
CA SER A 16 -3.58 0.79 -13.65
C SER A 16 -4.03 1.68 -12.46
N GLY A 17 -3.16 2.58 -11.99
CA GLY A 17 -3.49 3.52 -10.91
C GLY A 17 -3.29 3.00 -9.49
N LYS A 18 -2.58 1.88 -9.28
CA LYS A 18 -2.29 1.31 -7.95
C LYS A 18 -1.77 2.36 -6.96
N SER A 19 -0.71 3.08 -7.33
CA SER A 19 -0.10 4.11 -6.49
C SER A 19 -1.05 5.27 -6.17
N THR A 20 -2.00 5.58 -7.07
CA THR A 20 -3.03 6.60 -6.84
C THR A 20 -4.01 6.15 -5.77
N VAL A 21 -4.45 4.89 -5.82
CA VAL A 21 -5.32 4.30 -4.79
C VAL A 21 -4.59 4.25 -3.45
N THR A 22 -3.33 3.83 -3.43
CA THR A 22 -2.49 3.81 -2.22
C THR A 22 -2.41 5.21 -1.58
N LYS A 23 -2.11 6.25 -2.38
CA LYS A 23 -2.06 7.64 -1.89
C LYS A 23 -3.37 8.10 -1.27
N LYS A 24 -4.49 7.85 -1.95
CA LYS A 24 -5.83 8.22 -1.42
C LYS A 24 -6.16 7.50 -0.12
N LEU A 25 -5.79 6.22 0.02
CA LEU A 25 -5.99 5.49 1.27
C LEU A 25 -5.18 6.08 2.42
N ILE A 26 -3.92 6.46 2.18
CA ILE A 26 -3.08 7.11 3.19
C ILE A 26 -3.68 8.46 3.61
N ASP A 27 -4.14 9.26 2.64
CA ASP A 27 -4.74 10.57 2.93
C ASP A 27 -6.04 10.44 3.74
N LEU A 28 -6.82 9.39 3.50
CA LEU A 28 -8.07 9.12 4.22
C LEU A 28 -7.85 8.53 5.64
N ILE A 29 -6.88 7.63 5.79
CA ILE A 29 -6.64 6.91 7.06
C ILE A 29 -5.70 7.71 7.99
N GLY A 30 -4.91 8.61 7.42
CA GLY A 30 -3.85 9.33 8.11
C GLY A 30 -2.54 8.56 8.09
N LYS A 31 -1.44 9.28 7.81
CA LYS A 31 -0.09 8.70 7.63
C LYS A 31 0.40 7.91 8.85
N ASP A 32 0.05 8.36 10.07
CA ASP A 32 0.52 7.73 11.31
C ASP A 32 -0.14 6.36 11.60
N ASN A 33 -1.22 6.04 10.88
CA ASN A 33 -2.02 4.83 11.06
C ASN A 33 -1.75 3.78 9.97
N VAL A 34 -0.89 4.07 8.99
CA VAL A 34 -0.65 3.21 7.82
C VAL A 34 0.84 2.92 7.67
N SER A 35 1.16 1.64 7.41
CA SER A 35 2.48 1.23 6.92
C SER A 35 2.34 0.73 5.49
N ILE A 36 3.23 1.16 4.60
CA ILE A 36 3.22 0.80 3.18
C ILE A 36 4.39 -0.14 2.92
N ILE A 37 4.12 -1.23 2.20
CA ILE A 37 5.15 -2.14 1.71
C ILE A 37 5.00 -2.19 0.19
N GLU A 38 5.90 -1.52 -0.53
CA GLU A 38 5.91 -1.53 -2.00
C GLU A 38 6.66 -2.75 -2.52
N GLN A 39 5.96 -3.73 -3.09
CA GLN A 39 6.58 -4.95 -3.62
C GLN A 39 7.41 -4.74 -4.89
N ASP A 40 7.14 -3.69 -5.65
CA ASP A 40 7.92 -3.35 -6.86
C ASP A 40 9.38 -2.99 -6.51
N SER A 41 9.66 -2.58 -5.27
CA SER A 41 11.02 -2.29 -4.76
C SER A 41 11.80 -3.57 -4.37
N TYR A 42 11.20 -4.75 -4.46
CA TYR A 42 11.81 -6.03 -4.06
C TYR A 42 12.21 -6.91 -5.25
N TYR A 43 12.18 -6.39 -6.48
CA TYR A 43 12.78 -7.11 -7.60
C TYR A 43 14.27 -7.29 -7.35
N LYS A 44 14.67 -8.55 -7.16
CA LYS A 44 16.05 -8.97 -6.91
C LYS A 44 17.02 -8.66 -8.06
N ASP A 45 16.45 -8.38 -9.23
CA ASP A 45 17.15 -8.15 -10.48
C ASP A 45 17.15 -6.65 -10.88
N GLN A 46 16.78 -5.74 -9.95
CA GLN A 46 17.10 -4.30 -10.07
C GLN A 46 18.55 -4.03 -9.69
#